data_AF-A0A4R1XW76-F1
#
_entry.id   AF-A0A4R1XW76-F1
#
_cell.length_a   1.000
_cell.length_b   1.000
_cell.length_c   1.000
_cell.angle_alpha   90.00
_cell.angle_beta   90.00
_cell.angle_gamma   90.00
#
_symmetry.space_group_name_H-M   'P 1'
#
loop_
_entity.id
_entity.type
_entity.pdbx_description
1 polymer ?
#
loop_
_entity_poly.entity_id
_entity_poly.type
_entity_poly.pdbx_seq_one_letter_code
_entity_poly.pdbx_strand_id
1 'polypeptide(L)'
;MNQGLKFCVYCGDEVAALDKYCGSCGSALVDHTPKERVVRKPFVFTANESDIKAYKFHIQYLENGSNTGNYILIFIFSSILCASLYALDFTGSSRLSSLLVGIFFGIVAPLFFLLIYVKKASVNRALYSKYKYIDRSLKYVYANLGSAQLRSGDVRCIFCGNNRLFKKGIYRSDTTTVNCTKCKAHLYSE
;
A
#
# COMPACT_ATOMS: atom_id res chain seq x y z
N MET A 1 3.07 10.61 -56.83
CA MET A 1 1.69 10.33 -56.37
C MET A 1 1.78 9.85 -54.93
N ASN A 2 1.47 10.70 -53.94
CA ASN A 2 1.54 10.35 -52.52
C ASN A 2 0.33 9.49 -52.14
N GLN A 3 0.52 8.17 -52.07
CA GLN A 3 -0.46 7.29 -51.44
C GLN A 3 -0.35 7.48 -49.92
N GLY A 4 -1.41 8.01 -49.31
CA GLY A 4 -1.43 8.26 -47.87
C GLY A 4 -1.22 6.97 -47.09
N LEU A 5 -0.17 6.95 -46.27
CA LEU A 5 0.13 5.88 -45.32
C LEU A 5 -1.10 5.65 -44.43
N LYS A 6 -1.66 4.44 -44.47
CA LYS A 6 -2.75 4.01 -43.58
C LYS A 6 -2.11 3.28 -42.39
N PHE A 7 -2.58 3.56 -41.19
CA PHE A 7 -2.12 2.89 -39.97
C PHE A 7 -3.21 1.97 -39.42
N CYS A 8 -2.84 0.82 -38.87
CA CYS A 8 -3.77 -0.10 -38.24
C CYS A 8 -4.38 0.53 -36.98
N VAL A 9 -5.72 0.56 -36.89
CA VAL A 9 -6.43 1.14 -35.75
C VAL A 9 -6.26 0.30 -34.47
N TYR A 10 -5.79 -0.95 -34.59
CA TYR A 10 -5.62 -1.88 -33.47
C TYR A 10 -4.19 -1.93 -32.93
N CYS A 11 -3.16 -1.95 -33.80
CA CYS A 11 -1.76 -2.02 -33.37
C CYS A 11 -0.91 -0.78 -33.70
N GLY A 12 -1.38 0.10 -34.59
CA GLY A 12 -0.66 1.32 -34.98
C GLY A 12 0.39 1.14 -36.06
N ASP A 13 0.61 -0.08 -36.56
CA ASP A 13 1.59 -0.33 -37.63
C ASP A 13 1.13 0.22 -38.98
N GLU A 14 2.10 0.54 -39.83
CA GLU A 14 1.85 0.91 -41.23
C GLU A 14 1.25 -0.25 -42.00
N VAL A 15 0.19 0.04 -42.75
CA VAL A 15 -0.51 -0.95 -43.58
C VAL A 15 -0.58 -0.43 -45.00
N ALA A 16 -0.29 -1.32 -45.97
CA ALA A 16 -0.42 -1.00 -47.38
C ALA A 16 -1.89 -0.71 -47.71
N ALA A 17 -2.12 0.24 -48.63
CA ALA A 17 -3.45 0.80 -48.89
C ALA A 17 -4.51 -0.22 -49.38
N LEU A 18 -4.07 -1.41 -49.82
CA LEU A 18 -4.87 -2.49 -50.40
C LEU A 18 -5.04 -3.73 -49.49
N ASP A 19 -4.41 -3.74 -48.31
CA ASP A 19 -4.48 -4.90 -47.43
C ASP A 19 -5.85 -4.96 -46.71
N LYS A 20 -6.48 -6.14 -46.77
CA LYS A 20 -7.74 -6.43 -46.06
C LYS A 20 -7.51 -6.79 -44.59
N TYR A 21 -6.27 -7.12 -44.23
CA TYR A 21 -5.86 -7.53 -42.88
C TYR A 21 -4.51 -6.90 -42.52
N CYS A 22 -4.31 -6.57 -41.26
CA CYS A 22 -3.02 -6.09 -40.77
C CYS A 22 -2.01 -7.25 -40.67
N GLY A 23 -0.85 -7.13 -41.31
CA GLY A 23 0.22 -8.14 -41.28
C GLY A 23 0.83 -8.38 -39.89
N SER A 24 0.83 -7.38 -39.01
CA SER A 24 1.39 -7.51 -37.66
C SER A 24 0.44 -8.14 -36.65
N CYS A 25 -0.83 -7.73 -36.65
CA CYS A 25 -1.78 -8.14 -35.61
C CYS A 25 -2.95 -9.00 -36.12
N GLY A 26 -3.02 -9.27 -37.42
CA GLY A 26 -4.04 -10.12 -38.06
C GLY A 26 -5.46 -9.53 -38.07
N SER A 27 -5.64 -8.27 -37.67
CA SER A 27 -6.97 -7.64 -37.60
C SER A 27 -7.51 -7.28 -38.98
N ALA A 28 -8.80 -7.48 -39.21
CA ALA A 28 -9.47 -7.10 -40.46
C ALA A 28 -9.59 -5.57 -40.55
N LEU A 29 -9.14 -5.01 -41.67
CA LEU A 29 -9.21 -3.59 -41.98
C LEU A 29 -10.54 -3.33 -42.68
N VAL A 30 -11.54 -2.92 -41.91
CA VAL A 30 -12.91 -2.72 -42.41
C VAL A 30 -12.96 -1.43 -43.23
N ASP A 31 -13.42 -1.51 -44.48
CA ASP A 31 -13.72 -0.35 -45.32
C ASP A 31 -14.83 0.50 -44.65
N HIS A 32 -14.46 1.70 -44.20
CA HIS A 32 -15.37 2.60 -43.52
C HIS A 32 -16.22 3.39 -44.54
N THR A 33 -17.48 2.98 -44.76
CA THR A 33 -18.56 3.93 -45.11
C THR A 33 -18.94 4.76 -43.86
N PRO A 34 -19.54 5.96 -44.01
CA PRO A 34 -19.41 7.03 -43.03
C PRO A 34 -20.21 6.81 -41.73
N LYS A 35 -19.46 6.62 -40.65
CA LYS A 35 -19.69 7.06 -39.26
C LYS A 35 -21.13 6.96 -38.71
N GLU A 36 -21.51 5.77 -38.28
CA GLU A 36 -22.32 5.63 -37.07
C GLU A 36 -21.40 5.78 -35.86
N ARG A 37 -21.53 6.88 -35.11
CA ARG A 37 -20.82 7.02 -33.82
C ARG A 37 -21.44 5.99 -32.88
N VAL A 38 -20.81 4.83 -32.80
CA VAL A 38 -21.06 3.88 -31.70
C VAL A 38 -20.72 4.62 -30.41
N VAL A 39 -21.75 5.18 -29.76
CA VAL A 39 -21.66 5.73 -28.41
C VAL A 39 -21.39 4.54 -27.52
N ARG A 40 -20.11 4.20 -27.34
CA ARG A 40 -19.69 3.13 -26.44
C ARG A 40 -20.17 3.53 -25.05
N LYS A 41 -21.05 2.72 -24.46
CA LYS A 41 -21.43 2.88 -23.05
C LYS A 41 -20.14 2.98 -22.22
N PRO A 42 -20.04 3.95 -21.31
CA PRO A 42 -18.86 4.07 -20.46
C PRO A 42 -18.70 2.75 -19.70
N PHE A 43 -17.51 2.17 -19.76
CA PHE A 43 -17.17 1.02 -18.95
C PHE A 43 -17.31 1.42 -17.48
N VAL A 44 -18.29 0.83 -16.79
CA VAL A 44 -18.49 1.03 -15.36
C VAL A 44 -17.64 0.01 -14.63
N PHE A 45 -16.54 0.45 -14.06
CA PHE A 45 -15.73 -0.38 -13.18
C PHE A 45 -16.52 -0.68 -11.91
N THR A 46 -16.76 -1.96 -11.65
CA THR A 46 -17.30 -2.43 -10.37
C THR A 46 -16.14 -2.81 -9.47
N ALA A 47 -15.98 -2.08 -8.37
CA ALA A 47 -14.92 -2.35 -7.42
C ALA A 47 -15.22 -3.66 -6.66
N ASN A 48 -14.25 -4.57 -6.60
CA ASN A 48 -14.40 -5.79 -5.83
C ASN A 48 -14.29 -5.47 -4.33
N GLU A 49 -15.39 -5.63 -3.61
CA GLU A 49 -15.43 -5.34 -2.17
C GLU A 49 -14.48 -6.21 -1.35
N SER A 50 -14.25 -7.46 -1.76
CA SER A 50 -13.36 -8.36 -1.02
C SER A 50 -11.91 -7.89 -1.09
N ASP A 51 -11.45 -7.43 -2.26
CA ASP A 51 -10.12 -6.87 -2.45
C ASP A 51 -9.94 -5.55 -1.69
N ILE A 52 -10.97 -4.69 -1.69
CA ILE A 52 -10.95 -3.45 -0.89
C ILE A 52 -10.85 -3.76 0.60
N LYS A 53 -11.61 -4.75 1.10
CA LYS A 53 -11.55 -5.18 2.50
C LYS A 53 -10.16 -5.74 2.83
N ALA A 54 -9.60 -6.59 1.99
CA ALA A 54 -8.26 -7.14 2.16
C ALA A 54 -7.17 -6.05 2.17
N TYR A 55 -7.30 -5.05 1.31
CA TYR A 55 -6.41 -3.89 1.25
C TYR A 55 -6.48 -3.05 2.54
N LYS A 56 -7.68 -2.65 2.95
CA LYS A 56 -7.88 -1.84 4.17
C LYS A 56 -7.38 -2.56 5.42
N PHE A 57 -7.62 -3.88 5.48
CA PHE A 57 -7.13 -4.72 6.55
C PHE A 57 -5.59 -4.72 6.64
N HIS A 58 -4.90 -4.78 5.50
CA HIS A 58 -3.43 -4.73 5.49
C HIS A 58 -2.87 -3.39 5.95
N ILE A 59 -3.50 -2.28 5.56
CA ILE A 59 -3.11 -0.95 6.03
C ILE A 59 -3.23 -0.88 7.54
N GLN A 60 -4.38 -1.30 8.09
CA GLN A 60 -4.61 -1.29 9.52
C GLN A 60 -3.59 -2.16 10.27
N TYR A 61 -3.16 -3.27 9.67
CA TYR A 61 -2.09 -4.11 10.19
C TYR A 61 -0.74 -3.36 10.26
N LEU A 62 -0.33 -2.69 9.17
CA LEU A 62 0.92 -1.93 9.12
C LEU A 62 0.93 -0.75 10.11
N GLU A 63 -0.18 -0.02 10.22
CA GLU A 63 -0.33 1.09 11.17
C GLU A 63 -0.20 0.61 12.62
N ASN A 64 -0.86 -0.50 12.97
CA ASN A 64 -0.78 -1.07 14.31
C ASN A 64 0.62 -1.59 14.68
N GLY A 65 1.36 -2.13 13.70
CA GLY A 65 2.75 -2.53 13.87
C GLY A 65 3.65 -1.34 14.21
N SER A 66 3.55 -0.23 13.46
CA SER A 66 4.37 0.97 13.67
C SER A 66 4.19 1.60 15.05
N ASN A 67 2.95 1.71 15.53
CA ASN A 67 2.65 2.27 16.84
C ASN A 67 3.29 1.47 17.98
N THR A 68 3.38 0.14 17.82
CA THR A 68 3.99 -0.73 18.83
C THR A 68 5.49 -0.46 18.99
N GLY A 69 6.21 -0.17 17.90
CA GLY A 69 7.62 0.22 17.94
C GLY A 69 7.86 1.53 18.69
N ASN A 70 7.01 2.54 18.48
CA ASN A 70 7.13 3.83 19.17
C ASN A 70 6.95 3.70 20.69
N TYR A 71 6.00 2.88 21.16
CA TYR A 71 5.84 2.63 22.60
C TYR A 71 7.07 1.95 23.21
N ILE A 72 7.69 1.01 22.49
CA ILE A 72 8.93 0.35 22.95
C ILE A 72 10.07 1.36 23.08
N LEU A 73 10.24 2.25 22.10
CA LEU A 73 11.27 3.30 22.16
C LEU A 73 11.04 4.25 23.32
N ILE A 74 9.81 4.73 23.52
CA ILE A 74 9.47 5.60 24.66
C ILE A 74 9.78 4.91 25.99
N PHE A 75 9.49 3.61 26.11
CA PHE A 75 9.78 2.84 27.31
C PHE A 75 11.29 2.68 27.56
N ILE A 76 12.08 2.45 26.51
CA ILE A 76 13.55 2.40 26.60
C ILE A 76 14.11 3.76 27.06
N PHE A 77 13.68 4.86 26.43
CA PHE A 77 14.11 6.20 26.83
C PHE A 77 13.72 6.53 28.27
N SER A 78 12.50 6.18 28.68
CA SER A 78 12.03 6.35 30.07
C SER A 78 12.89 5.55 31.06
N SER A 79 13.22 4.31 30.71
CA SER A 79 14.06 3.44 31.55
C SER A 79 15.49 3.98 31.70
N ILE A 80 16.08 4.49 30.60
CA ILE A 80 17.41 5.13 30.61
C ILE A 80 17.39 6.40 31.47
N LEU A 81 16.35 7.22 31.33
CA LEU A 81 16.19 8.45 32.10
C LEU A 81 16.05 8.14 33.60
N CYS A 82 15.23 7.16 33.98
CA CYS A 82 15.12 6.69 35.37
C CYS A 82 16.45 6.17 35.93
N ALA A 83 17.22 5.41 35.14
CA ALA A 83 18.53 4.91 35.57
C ALA A 83 19.56 6.06 35.74
N SER A 84 19.53 7.05 34.85
CA SER A 84 20.41 8.22 34.95
C SER A 84 20.10 9.11 36.16
N LEU A 85 18.83 9.32 36.49
CA LEU A 85 18.42 10.05 37.70
C LEU A 85 18.87 9.30 38.97
N TYR A 86 18.71 7.97 38.99
CA TYR A 86 19.19 7.14 40.09
C TYR A 86 20.71 7.22 40.27
N ALA A 87 21.48 7.26 39.17
CA ALA A 87 22.93 7.40 39.22
C ALA A 87 23.38 8.79 39.72
N LEU A 88 22.62 9.85 39.44
CA LEU A 88 22.88 11.20 39.94
C LEU A 88 22.56 11.37 41.43
N ASP A 89 21.58 10.61 41.96
CA ASP A 89 21.25 10.57 43.39
C ASP A 89 22.30 9.86 44.25
N PHE A 90 23.32 9.22 43.66
CA PHE A 90 24.39 8.52 44.39
C PHE A 90 25.23 9.45 45.30
N THR A 91 25.14 10.77 45.11
CA THR A 91 25.76 11.77 46.00
C THR A 91 24.87 12.25 47.15
N GLY A 92 23.60 11.85 47.22
CA GLY A 92 22.63 12.40 48.17
C GLY A 92 21.50 11.43 48.52
N SER A 93 21.68 10.68 49.60
CA SER A 93 20.74 9.72 50.18
C SER A 93 19.31 10.24 50.31
N SER A 94 18.44 9.88 49.37
CA SER A 94 16.99 9.95 49.60
C SER A 94 16.38 8.57 49.34
N ARG A 95 15.80 7.95 50.39
CA ARG A 95 15.08 6.65 50.30
C ARG A 95 13.93 6.67 49.28
N LEU A 96 13.51 7.87 48.87
CA LEU A 96 12.47 8.09 47.88
C LEU A 96 12.89 7.63 46.48
N SER A 97 14.14 7.85 46.06
CA SER A 97 14.61 7.50 44.71
C SER A 97 14.68 5.98 44.51
N SER A 98 15.15 5.23 45.52
CA SER A 98 15.17 3.77 45.48
C SER A 98 13.78 3.13 45.42
N LEU A 99 12.79 3.71 46.11
CA LEU A 99 11.41 3.23 46.07
C LEU A 99 10.76 3.47 44.69
N LEU A 100 10.98 4.65 44.11
CA LEU A 100 10.44 4.99 42.79
C LEU A 100 11.01 4.10 41.68
N VAL A 101 12.33 3.83 41.71
CA VAL A 101 12.98 2.90 40.78
C VAL A 101 12.44 1.48 40.98
N GLY A 102 12.27 1.03 42.23
CA GLY A 102 11.70 -0.26 42.55
C GLY A 102 10.26 -0.43 42.04
N ILE A 103 9.41 0.59 42.20
CA ILE A 103 8.03 0.60 41.67
C ILE A 103 8.04 0.55 40.14
N PHE A 104 8.94 1.30 39.49
CA PHE A 104 9.03 1.34 38.05
C PHE A 104 9.40 -0.04 37.46
N PHE A 105 10.48 -0.66 37.95
CA PHE A 105 10.90 -1.97 37.43
C PHE A 105 10.05 -3.15 37.95
N GLY A 106 9.51 -3.04 39.16
CA GLY A 106 8.73 -4.11 39.79
C GLY A 106 7.26 -4.15 39.38
N ILE A 107 6.66 -3.01 39.00
CA ILE A 107 5.23 -2.91 38.70
C ILE A 107 5.01 -2.32 37.30
N VAL A 108 5.57 -1.15 37.00
CA VAL A 108 5.27 -0.42 35.76
C VAL A 108 5.80 -1.18 34.53
N ALA A 109 7.05 -1.63 34.58
CA ALA A 109 7.69 -2.40 33.51
C ALA A 109 6.93 -3.71 33.18
N PRO A 110 6.66 -4.62 34.14
CA PRO A 110 5.93 -5.85 33.84
C PRO A 110 4.49 -5.59 33.37
N LEU A 111 3.79 -4.58 33.92
CA LEU A 111 2.47 -4.19 33.42
C LEU A 111 2.54 -3.69 31.97
N PHE A 112 3.55 -2.88 31.64
CA PHE A 112 3.76 -2.40 30.28
C PHE A 112 4.02 -3.55 29.29
N PHE A 113 4.90 -4.49 29.64
CA PHE A 113 5.15 -5.69 28.84
C PHE A 113 3.91 -6.59 28.73
N LEU A 114 3.14 -6.74 29.81
CA LEU A 114 1.86 -7.46 29.80
C LEU A 114 0.87 -6.81 28.83
N LEU A 115 0.74 -5.48 28.82
CA LEU A 115 -0.15 -4.75 27.92
C LEU A 115 0.28 -4.91 26.45
N ILE A 116 1.57 -4.83 26.16
CA ILE A 116 2.10 -5.12 24.82
C ILE A 116 1.80 -6.57 24.42
N TYR A 117 2.03 -7.52 25.33
CA TYR A 117 1.79 -8.94 25.08
C TYR A 117 0.32 -9.22 24.82
N VAL A 118 -0.59 -8.70 25.63
CA VAL A 118 -2.04 -8.84 25.46
C VAL A 118 -2.50 -8.19 24.15
N LYS A 119 -1.99 -7.00 23.81
CA LYS A 119 -2.30 -6.33 22.54
C LYS A 119 -1.80 -7.15 21.34
N LYS A 120 -0.57 -7.67 21.41
CA LYS A 120 -0.02 -8.50 20.34
C LYS A 120 -0.78 -9.82 20.22
N ALA A 121 -1.15 -10.44 21.34
CA ALA A 121 -1.94 -11.68 21.39
C ALA A 121 -3.38 -11.48 20.88
N SER A 122 -4.03 -10.37 21.22
CA SER A 122 -5.40 -10.07 20.76
C SER A 122 -5.44 -9.78 19.27
N VAL A 123 -4.49 -8.98 18.78
CA VAL A 123 -4.35 -8.70 17.35
C VAL A 123 -3.97 -10.01 16.63
N ASN A 124 -3.06 -10.83 17.18
CA ASN A 124 -2.73 -12.19 16.67
C ASN A 124 -3.96 -13.10 16.52
N ARG A 125 -4.82 -13.18 17.54
CA ARG A 125 -6.03 -14.01 17.47
C ARG A 125 -7.09 -13.46 16.52
N ALA A 126 -7.29 -12.15 16.49
CA ALA A 126 -8.34 -11.53 15.68
C ALA A 126 -7.96 -11.37 14.20
N LEU A 127 -6.66 -11.22 13.88
CA LEU A 127 -6.22 -10.92 12.52
C LEU A 127 -5.31 -12.00 11.87
N TYR A 128 -4.55 -12.82 12.62
CA TYR A 128 -3.39 -13.51 12.04
C TYR A 128 -3.61 -14.99 11.68
N SER A 129 -4.66 -15.67 12.17
CA SER A 129 -4.80 -17.11 11.91
C SER A 129 -5.05 -17.47 10.43
N LYS A 130 -5.50 -16.49 9.61
CA LYS A 130 -5.92 -16.71 8.22
C LYS A 130 -5.36 -15.71 7.21
N TYR A 131 -4.56 -14.73 7.66
CA TYR A 131 -4.06 -13.68 6.77
C TYR A 131 -2.77 -14.12 6.07
N LYS A 132 -2.80 -14.25 4.73
CA LYS A 132 -1.71 -14.82 3.93
C LYS A 132 -0.50 -13.87 3.75
N TYR A 133 -0.68 -12.57 3.96
CA TYR A 133 0.31 -11.55 3.61
C TYR A 133 1.01 -10.91 4.82
N ILE A 134 1.09 -11.63 5.94
CA ILE A 134 1.83 -11.21 7.13
C ILE A 134 3.29 -10.94 6.70
N ASP A 135 3.86 -9.83 7.17
CA ASP A 135 5.22 -9.35 6.87
C ASP A 135 5.52 -8.93 5.41
N ARG A 136 4.50 -8.79 4.54
CA ARG A 136 4.69 -8.30 3.17
C ARG A 136 4.42 -6.80 3.04
N SER A 137 5.16 -6.13 2.16
CA SER A 137 4.95 -4.71 1.86
C SER A 137 3.58 -4.46 1.23
N LEU A 138 3.03 -3.26 1.44
CA LEU A 138 1.73 -2.87 0.87
C LEU A 138 1.73 -3.00 -0.67
N LYS A 139 2.86 -2.70 -1.33
CA LYS A 139 3.07 -2.91 -2.77
C LYS A 139 2.84 -4.37 -3.17
N TYR A 140 3.41 -5.33 -2.43
CA TYR A 140 3.27 -6.75 -2.72
C TYR A 140 1.83 -7.23 -2.58
N VAL A 141 1.14 -6.79 -1.52
CA VAL A 141 -0.28 -7.13 -1.32
C VAL A 141 -1.12 -6.55 -2.44
N TYR A 142 -0.91 -5.27 -2.74
CA TYR A 142 -1.64 -4.57 -3.80
C TYR A 142 -1.45 -5.24 -5.16
N ALA A 143 -0.22 -5.64 -5.50
CA ALA A 143 0.09 -6.33 -6.75
C ALA A 143 -0.59 -7.70 -6.87
N ASN A 144 -0.94 -8.36 -5.76
CA ASN A 144 -1.60 -9.67 -5.75
C ASN A 144 -3.14 -9.60 -5.68
N LEU A 145 -3.73 -8.40 -5.63
CA LEU A 145 -5.18 -8.25 -5.68
C LEU A 145 -5.67 -8.48 -7.12
N GLY A 146 -6.64 -9.37 -7.31
CA GLY A 146 -7.21 -9.65 -8.63
C GLY A 146 -7.81 -8.40 -9.29
N SER A 147 -8.35 -7.49 -8.49
CA SER A 147 -8.87 -6.21 -8.99
C SER A 147 -7.79 -5.17 -9.32
N ALA A 148 -6.56 -5.33 -8.84
CA ALA A 148 -5.47 -4.42 -9.15
C ALA A 148 -4.77 -4.79 -10.46
N GLN A 149 -4.89 -6.03 -10.93
CA GLN A 149 -4.23 -6.50 -12.14
C GLN A 149 -5.13 -6.33 -13.38
N LEU A 150 -4.56 -5.79 -14.45
CA LEU A 150 -5.11 -5.94 -15.80
C LEU A 150 -4.62 -7.24 -16.43
N ARG A 151 -5.34 -7.72 -17.45
CA ARG A 151 -4.86 -8.79 -18.34
C ARG A 151 -3.56 -8.44 -19.06
N SER A 152 -3.23 -7.14 -19.20
CA SER A 152 -1.97 -6.66 -19.77
C SER A 152 -0.77 -6.78 -18.82
N GLY A 153 -0.99 -7.10 -17.53
CA GLY A 153 0.05 -7.05 -16.49
C GLY A 153 0.18 -5.67 -15.83
N ASP A 154 -0.50 -4.65 -16.34
CA ASP A 154 -0.50 -3.31 -15.73
C ASP A 154 -1.32 -3.25 -14.43
N VAL A 155 -0.90 -2.36 -13.54
CA VAL A 155 -1.59 -2.11 -12.27
C VAL A 155 -2.66 -1.02 -12.45
N ARG A 156 -3.86 -1.25 -11.89
CA ARG A 156 -4.94 -0.26 -11.80
C ARG A 156 -5.35 0.04 -10.38
N CYS A 157 -6.06 1.16 -10.23
CA CYS A 157 -6.70 1.56 -9.00
C CYS A 157 -7.88 0.64 -8.67
N ILE A 158 -7.83 -0.03 -7.51
CA ILE A 158 -8.91 -0.91 -7.00
C ILE A 158 -10.21 -0.14 -6.68
N PHE A 159 -10.14 1.18 -6.52
CA PHE A 159 -11.31 2.01 -6.15
C PHE A 159 -12.09 2.51 -7.37
N CYS A 160 -11.41 2.83 -8.48
CA CYS A 160 -12.04 3.49 -9.63
C CYS A 160 -11.67 2.89 -10.99
N GLY A 161 -10.86 1.83 -11.01
CA GLY A 161 -10.44 1.12 -12.22
C GLY A 161 -9.44 1.88 -13.10
N ASN A 162 -9.04 3.09 -12.72
CA ASN A 162 -8.09 3.90 -13.50
C ASN A 162 -6.67 3.29 -13.46
N ASN A 163 -6.02 3.18 -14.62
CA ASN A 163 -4.66 2.65 -14.76
C ASN A 163 -3.57 3.73 -14.66
N ARG A 164 -3.93 5.01 -14.73
CA ARG A 164 -2.97 6.11 -14.59
C ARG A 164 -2.67 6.34 -13.10
N LEU A 165 -1.51 5.86 -12.67
CA LEU A 165 -0.98 6.07 -11.33
C LEU A 165 0.12 7.12 -11.40
N PHE A 166 0.19 8.01 -10.41
CA PHE A 166 1.29 8.97 -10.28
C PHE A 166 2.09 8.66 -9.02
N LYS A 167 3.41 8.85 -9.12
CA LYS A 167 4.34 8.70 -8.01
C LYS A 167 4.71 10.07 -7.47
N LYS A 168 4.67 10.22 -6.14
CA LYS A 168 5.11 11.42 -5.45
C LYS A 168 6.14 11.02 -4.40
N GLY A 169 7.37 11.48 -4.56
CA GLY A 169 8.41 11.37 -3.55
C GLY A 169 8.05 12.18 -2.30
N ILE A 170 8.35 11.63 -1.13
CA ILE A 170 8.25 12.35 0.13
C ILE A 170 9.56 13.14 0.30
N TYR A 171 9.47 14.41 0.70
CA TYR A 171 10.65 15.27 0.84
C TYR A 171 11.61 14.67 1.87
N ARG A 172 12.90 14.55 1.50
CA ARG A 172 13.99 14.08 2.38
C ARG A 172 13.89 12.60 2.77
N SER A 173 13.13 11.79 2.04
CA SER A 173 13.15 10.33 2.13
C SER A 173 13.20 9.68 0.75
N ASP A 174 13.75 8.47 0.67
CA ASP A 174 13.76 7.68 -0.57
C ASP A 174 12.39 7.06 -0.88
N THR A 175 11.40 7.31 -0.03
CA THR A 175 10.07 6.73 -0.15
C THR A 175 9.21 7.47 -1.15
N THR A 176 8.56 6.71 -2.04
CA THR A 176 7.65 7.24 -3.05
C THR A 176 6.23 6.72 -2.84
N THR A 177 5.27 7.64 -2.74
CA THR A 177 3.86 7.29 -2.64
C THR A 177 3.24 7.16 -4.02
N VAL A 178 2.50 6.08 -4.24
CA VAL A 178 1.78 5.81 -5.49
C VAL A 178 0.30 6.07 -5.25
N ASN A 179 -0.23 7.02 -6.01
CA ASN A 179 -1.60 7.49 -5.88
C ASN A 179 -2.34 7.39 -7.22
N CYS A 180 -3.66 7.24 -7.16
CA CYS A 180 -4.49 7.26 -8.36
C CYS A 180 -4.66 8.70 -8.88
N THR A 181 -4.42 8.95 -10.17
CA THR A 181 -4.64 10.28 -10.77
C THR A 181 -6.11 10.73 -10.79
N LYS A 182 -7.06 9.77 -10.87
CA LYS A 182 -8.49 10.06 -10.97
C LYS A 182 -9.14 10.33 -9.62
N CYS A 183 -9.03 9.38 -8.68
CA CYS A 183 -9.67 9.48 -7.36
C CYS A 183 -8.74 10.01 -6.25
N LYS A 184 -7.46 10.27 -6.55
CA LYS A 184 -6.44 10.72 -5.58
C LYS A 184 -6.22 9.77 -4.39
N ALA A 185 -6.78 8.56 -4.46
CA ALA A 185 -6.60 7.56 -3.41
C ALA A 185 -5.14 7.09 -3.35
N HIS A 186 -4.63 6.97 -2.13
CA HIS A 186 -3.35 6.34 -1.85
C HIS A 186 -3.46 4.83 -2.07
N LEU A 187 -2.47 4.25 -2.77
CA LEU A 187 -2.42 2.83 -3.10
C LEU A 187 -1.30 2.11 -2.35
N TYR A 188 -0.06 2.59 -2.46
CA TYR A 188 1.07 2.02 -1.73
C TYR A 188 2.26 2.98 -1.74
N SER A 189 3.18 2.79 -0.79
CA SER A 189 4.48 3.43 -0.77
C SER A 189 5.58 2.42 -1.14
N GLU A 190 6.54 2.86 -1.92
CA GLU A 190 7.80 2.17 -2.24
C GLU A 190 8.96 2.79 -1.48
#